data_AF-A0A1H8UVX1-F1
#
_entry.id   AF-A0A1H8UVX1-F1
#
_cell.length_a   1.000
_cell.length_b   1.000
_cell.length_c   1.000
_cell.angle_alpha   90.00
_cell.angle_beta   90.00
_cell.angle_gamma   90.00
#
_symmetry.space_group_name_H-M   'P 1'
#
loop_
_entity.id
_entity.type
_entity.pdbx_description
1 polymer ?
#
loop_
_entity_poly.entity_id
_entity_poly.type
_entity_poly.pdbx_seq_one_letter_code
_entity_poly.pdbx_strand_id
1 'polypeptide(L)'
;MHVFAFDRDWTVDVNPHPRHEAVPLEWVRHLAHETDHMVYAIGNQNLAEEAAIPGVVDVVGRHADNWDEWLGGKQPDGYYERFPTRRERLSLIADLHPDADEYVVVDDLDLGDVVEWDHYHAWEFVPAVERGEIHPDLPWVREPVADGGYPTSAGIIPVDAADLAEFIDEYADAPAFELRYDDEGSERTYLLADISVIERTVERPAAAPAIRCYPTSPLAEPFSVRVDAVEQLSTVDPPAEAFTAAAETPTERATALRRLAEAKPDAVTVSAVLTLLDNQNEDSRQDALRALHILAEDRPEDCTPAIPILRSLLQRDDLATPADALGTLQAIGDTDPADIAQLADEIRGYLGAADDTVQREAVRCIAAIADGDPADAVDAVPALATVIEDQADGLPYAVYALSCVTQEFPEAVEPAAGALGDVIADATHPDPVRLNATAALGRIVGEHPATGLDTVDDVAGLFDADNRKLRNNAVGLIGDVATVHADVVEPYTDDIGSLLTVDDTYTRINASAALARVAEDFPTKVASLAPRFRTLLDDDHPVVRKNACWALGHLGDDTALSKLETVSETDDDEDVRSRAMWAIAQIEAAHDP
;
A
#
# COMPACT_ATOMS: atom_id res chain seq x y z
N MET A 1 -37.37 34.60 23.35
CA MET A 1 -36.21 34.04 24.06
C MET A 1 -36.19 32.54 23.83
N HIS A 2 -35.14 32.04 23.18
CA HIS A 2 -34.86 30.60 23.06
C HIS A 2 -33.92 30.15 24.18
N VAL A 3 -33.98 28.86 24.50
CA VAL A 3 -33.10 28.21 25.46
C VAL A 3 -32.17 27.26 24.72
N PHE A 4 -30.88 27.42 24.90
CA PHE A 4 -29.86 26.57 24.32
C PHE A 4 -29.18 25.70 25.38
N ALA A 5 -28.89 24.46 25.00
CA ALA A 5 -28.12 23.54 25.79
C ALA A 5 -27.01 22.92 24.94
N PHE A 6 -25.76 23.04 25.40
CA PHE A 6 -24.59 22.55 24.67
C PHE A 6 -23.87 21.46 25.47
N ASP A 7 -23.45 20.41 24.76
CA ASP A 7 -22.28 19.67 25.20
C ASP A 7 -20.97 20.36 24.83
N ARG A 8 -19.90 20.00 25.52
CA ARG A 8 -18.52 20.38 25.18
C ARG A 8 -17.88 19.39 24.22
N ASP A 9 -17.89 18.12 24.60
CA ASP A 9 -17.03 17.12 24.00
C ASP A 9 -17.63 16.68 22.66
N TRP A 10 -16.78 16.67 21.64
CA TRP A 10 -17.12 16.36 20.25
C TRP A 10 -18.19 17.28 19.65
N THR A 11 -18.39 18.44 20.28
CA THR A 11 -19.48 19.37 19.94
C THR A 11 -18.94 20.78 19.75
N VAL A 12 -18.13 21.30 20.68
CA VAL A 12 -17.57 22.66 20.64
C VAL A 12 -16.10 22.62 20.22
N ASP A 13 -15.60 23.64 19.54
CA ASP A 13 -14.24 23.73 18.97
C ASP A 13 -13.08 23.56 19.98
N VAL A 14 -13.32 23.73 21.28
CA VAL A 14 -12.35 23.41 22.34
C VAL A 14 -12.17 21.91 22.60
N ASN A 15 -13.05 21.06 22.04
CA ASN A 15 -12.90 19.61 21.95
C ASN A 15 -13.75 19.07 20.80
N PRO A 16 -13.33 19.26 19.54
CA PRO A 16 -14.16 19.01 18.37
C PRO A 16 -14.28 17.52 18.05
N HIS A 17 -15.31 17.16 17.26
CA HIS A 17 -15.39 15.81 16.70
C HIS A 17 -14.27 15.60 15.67
N PRO A 18 -13.58 14.44 15.64
CA PRO A 18 -12.38 14.24 14.80
C PRO A 18 -12.60 14.30 13.29
N ARG A 19 -13.84 14.36 12.82
CA ARG A 19 -14.20 14.28 11.39
C ARG A 19 -15.33 15.24 10.97
N HIS A 20 -15.83 16.06 11.88
CA HIS A 20 -17.02 16.87 11.65
C HIS A 20 -16.84 18.29 12.21
N GLU A 21 -17.54 19.25 11.62
CA GLU A 21 -17.52 20.63 12.08
C GLU A 21 -18.02 20.76 13.52
N ALA A 22 -17.37 21.64 14.28
CA ALA A 22 -17.67 21.91 15.67
C ALA A 22 -18.28 23.31 15.82
N VAL A 23 -19.13 23.48 16.84
CA VAL A 23 -19.69 24.79 17.20
C VAL A 23 -18.57 25.66 17.77
N PRO A 24 -18.33 26.88 17.25
CA PRO A 24 -17.35 27.76 17.84
C PRO A 24 -17.70 28.14 19.28
N LEU A 25 -16.75 28.09 20.22
CA LEU A 25 -16.99 28.49 21.62
C LEU A 25 -17.49 29.95 21.71
N GLU A 26 -17.02 30.81 20.81
CA GLU A 26 -17.46 32.21 20.73
C GLU A 26 -18.94 32.35 20.37
N TRP A 27 -19.54 31.40 19.62
CA TRP A 27 -20.98 31.40 19.38
C TRP A 27 -21.76 31.10 20.66
N VAL A 28 -21.29 30.12 21.44
CA VAL A 28 -21.89 29.79 22.74
C VAL A 28 -21.81 30.99 23.68
N ARG A 29 -20.66 31.69 23.73
CA ARG A 29 -20.47 32.91 24.52
C ARG A 29 -21.35 34.07 24.03
N HIS A 30 -21.43 34.30 22.72
CA HIS A 30 -22.27 35.35 22.15
C HIS A 30 -23.74 35.12 22.48
N LEU A 31 -24.25 33.90 22.27
CA LEU A 31 -25.61 33.53 22.68
C LEU A 31 -25.83 33.79 24.17
N ALA A 32 -24.87 33.45 25.02
CA ALA A 32 -25.04 33.56 26.47
C ALA A 32 -24.96 35.00 27.02
N HIS A 33 -24.11 35.83 26.43
CA HIS A 33 -23.70 37.10 27.04
C HIS A 33 -24.06 38.34 26.23
N GLU A 34 -24.32 38.17 24.93
CA GLU A 34 -24.61 39.27 24.01
C GLU A 34 -26.06 39.23 23.48
N THR A 35 -26.83 38.23 23.86
CA THR A 35 -28.25 38.10 23.53
C THR A 35 -29.12 37.92 24.78
N ASP A 36 -30.44 37.96 24.62
CA ASP A 36 -31.41 37.67 25.69
C ASP A 36 -31.69 36.16 25.86
N HIS A 37 -30.92 35.28 25.19
CA HIS A 37 -31.08 33.83 25.28
C HIS A 37 -30.56 33.25 26.59
N MET A 38 -31.12 32.09 26.96
CA MET A 38 -30.62 31.31 28.09
C MET A 38 -29.78 30.16 27.57
N VAL A 39 -28.53 30.04 28.02
CA VAL A 39 -27.58 29.05 27.51
C VAL A 39 -27.02 28.21 28.66
N TYR A 40 -26.95 26.89 28.49
CA TYR A 40 -26.58 25.94 29.54
C TYR A 40 -25.55 24.91 29.08
N ALA A 41 -24.60 24.57 29.96
CA ALA A 41 -23.69 23.44 29.76
C ALA A 41 -24.30 22.15 30.31
N ILE A 42 -24.64 21.20 29.44
CA ILE A 42 -25.41 20.00 29.82
C ILE A 42 -24.60 18.71 29.86
N GLY A 43 -23.33 18.69 29.44
CA GLY A 43 -22.48 17.48 29.48
C GLY A 43 -21.23 17.68 30.27
N ASN A 44 -20.08 17.76 29.61
CA ASN A 44 -18.83 18.05 30.30
C ASN A 44 -18.86 19.48 30.86
N GLN A 45 -18.72 19.57 32.19
CA GLN A 45 -18.95 20.80 32.93
C GLN A 45 -17.82 21.82 32.80
N ASN A 46 -16.69 21.47 32.17
CA ASN A 46 -15.66 22.46 31.82
C ASN A 46 -16.22 23.56 30.91
N LEU A 47 -17.23 23.25 30.07
CA LEU A 47 -17.86 24.26 29.22
C LEU A 47 -18.56 25.36 30.02
N ALA A 48 -19.07 25.06 31.21
CA ALA A 48 -19.65 26.06 32.10
C ALA A 48 -18.62 27.13 32.47
N GLU A 49 -17.37 26.72 32.73
CA GLU A 49 -16.26 27.63 33.01
C GLU A 49 -15.73 28.31 31.74
N GLU A 50 -15.53 27.55 30.66
CA GLU A 50 -14.99 28.04 29.39
C GLU A 50 -15.92 29.08 28.74
N ALA A 51 -17.24 28.84 28.73
CA ALA A 51 -18.22 29.77 28.18
C ALA A 51 -18.81 30.74 29.23
N ALA A 52 -18.45 30.60 30.51
CA ALA A 52 -19.05 31.33 31.63
C ALA A 52 -20.59 31.22 31.69
N ILE A 53 -21.12 30.03 31.43
CA ILE A 53 -22.56 29.72 31.42
C ILE A 53 -22.95 28.80 32.59
N PRO A 54 -24.22 28.79 33.04
CA PRO A 54 -24.66 27.89 34.09
C PRO A 54 -24.46 26.41 33.73
N GLY A 55 -23.91 25.64 34.67
CA GLY A 55 -23.78 24.19 34.57
C GLY A 55 -24.94 23.44 35.23
N VAL A 56 -24.83 22.12 35.27
CA VAL A 56 -25.85 21.21 35.83
C VAL A 56 -26.15 21.51 37.30
N VAL A 57 -25.14 21.85 38.10
CA VAL A 57 -25.33 22.18 39.52
C VAL A 57 -26.14 23.47 39.67
N ASP A 58 -25.89 24.47 38.82
CA ASP A 58 -26.63 25.73 38.83
C ASP A 58 -28.08 25.55 38.42
N VAL A 59 -28.34 24.63 37.46
CA VAL A 59 -29.71 24.25 37.06
C VAL A 59 -30.44 23.61 38.22
N VAL A 60 -29.84 22.61 38.85
CA VAL A 60 -30.48 21.87 39.96
C VAL A 60 -30.74 22.77 41.16
N GLY A 61 -29.79 23.63 41.54
CA GLY A 61 -29.93 24.53 42.68
C GLY A 61 -30.98 25.63 42.51
N ARG A 62 -31.56 25.81 41.31
CA ARG A 62 -32.64 26.77 41.04
C ARG A 62 -34.04 26.17 41.24
N HIS A 63 -34.16 24.86 41.45
CA HIS A 63 -35.43 24.18 41.71
C HIS A 63 -35.79 24.22 43.20
N ALA A 64 -37.07 24.45 43.51
CA ALA A 64 -37.56 24.61 44.89
C ALA A 64 -37.72 23.28 45.65
N ASP A 65 -37.73 22.15 44.94
CA ASP A 65 -37.79 20.81 45.53
C ASP A 65 -36.43 20.40 46.11
N ASN A 66 -36.41 19.41 47.02
CA ASN A 66 -35.20 18.89 47.69
C ASN A 66 -34.25 18.13 46.74
N TRP A 67 -33.90 18.68 45.58
CA TRP A 67 -32.94 18.10 44.66
C TRP A 67 -31.53 17.98 45.27
N ASP A 68 -31.21 18.83 46.24
CA ASP A 68 -29.98 18.71 47.05
C ASP A 68 -29.93 17.38 47.84
N GLU A 69 -31.09 16.87 48.33
CA GLU A 69 -31.15 15.55 48.95
C GLU A 69 -31.06 14.41 47.93
N TRP A 70 -31.43 14.67 46.67
CA TRP A 70 -31.37 13.69 45.59
C TRP A 70 -29.96 13.56 45.01
N LEU A 71 -29.24 14.67 44.79
CA LEU A 71 -27.85 14.69 44.33
C LEU A 71 -26.90 13.99 45.33
N GLY A 72 -27.19 14.09 46.63
CA GLY A 72 -26.37 13.52 47.70
C GLY A 72 -25.07 14.29 47.93
N GLY A 73 -24.08 13.65 48.58
CA GLY A 73 -22.80 14.31 48.89
C GLY A 73 -21.92 14.55 47.65
N LYS A 74 -21.14 15.65 47.65
CA LYS A 74 -20.09 15.88 46.64
C LYS A 74 -18.89 14.97 46.91
N GLN A 75 -18.50 14.19 45.91
CA GLN A 75 -17.40 13.23 45.97
C GLN A 75 -16.04 13.90 45.67
N PRO A 76 -14.91 13.26 46.05
CA PRO A 76 -13.56 13.82 45.86
C PRO A 76 -13.15 14.08 44.42
N ASP A 77 -13.80 13.43 43.45
CA ASP A 77 -13.61 13.61 42.00
C ASP A 77 -14.41 14.80 41.43
N GLY A 78 -15.18 15.50 42.27
CA GLY A 78 -15.98 16.66 41.89
C GLY A 78 -17.44 16.35 41.56
N TYR A 79 -17.84 15.09 41.39
CA TYR A 79 -19.21 14.67 41.05
C TYR A 79 -20.07 14.44 42.29
N TYR A 80 -21.40 14.46 42.16
CA TYR A 80 -22.34 14.17 43.25
C TYR A 80 -22.73 12.67 43.27
N GLU A 81 -23.15 12.13 44.41
CA GLU A 81 -23.58 10.71 44.57
C GLU A 81 -24.62 10.26 43.54
N ARG A 82 -25.50 11.16 43.11
CA ARG A 82 -26.35 11.00 41.93
C ARG A 82 -26.19 12.22 41.04
N PHE A 83 -26.05 11.98 39.74
CA PHE A 83 -25.93 13.03 38.74
C PHE A 83 -27.01 12.82 37.68
N PRO A 84 -27.83 13.83 37.33
CA PRO A 84 -28.93 13.65 36.40
C PRO A 84 -28.41 13.22 35.03
N THR A 85 -29.15 12.39 34.32
CA THR A 85 -28.86 12.00 32.94
C THR A 85 -29.01 13.20 32.00
N ARG A 86 -28.48 13.10 30.76
CA ARG A 86 -28.61 14.17 29.76
C ARG A 86 -30.07 14.60 29.54
N ARG A 87 -30.97 13.63 29.46
CA ARG A 87 -32.42 13.83 29.28
C ARG A 87 -33.08 14.51 30.48
N GLU A 88 -32.74 14.08 31.70
CA GLU A 88 -33.24 14.71 32.92
C GLU A 88 -32.75 16.15 33.08
N ARG A 89 -31.51 16.45 32.65
CA ARG A 89 -30.97 17.83 32.66
C ARG A 89 -31.80 18.74 31.75
N LEU A 90 -32.16 18.28 30.55
CA LEU A 90 -33.00 19.04 29.62
C LEU A 90 -34.39 19.30 30.19
N SER A 91 -35.03 18.30 30.81
CA SER A 91 -36.32 18.49 31.49
C SER A 91 -36.24 19.51 32.62
N LEU A 92 -35.17 19.46 33.44
CA LEU A 92 -34.95 20.45 34.50
C LEU A 92 -34.75 21.87 33.96
N ILE A 93 -34.10 22.02 32.80
CA ILE A 93 -33.93 23.32 32.16
C ILE A 93 -35.27 23.83 31.62
N ALA A 94 -36.08 22.97 30.99
CA ALA A 94 -37.40 23.32 30.48
C ALA A 94 -38.34 23.80 31.60
N ASP A 95 -38.32 23.11 32.75
CA ASP A 95 -39.10 23.51 33.93
C ASP A 95 -38.73 24.90 34.48
N LEU A 96 -37.47 25.35 34.30
CA LEU A 96 -37.03 26.70 34.71
C LEU A 96 -37.51 27.79 33.75
N HIS A 97 -37.84 27.43 32.50
CA HIS A 97 -38.17 28.37 31.43
C HIS A 97 -39.47 28.02 30.71
N PRO A 98 -40.60 27.77 31.40
CA PRO A 98 -41.82 27.24 30.79
C PRO A 98 -42.43 28.13 29.68
N ASP A 99 -42.01 29.39 29.61
CA ASP A 99 -42.46 30.38 28.64
C ASP A 99 -41.45 30.63 27.49
N ALA A 100 -40.44 29.76 27.31
CA ALA A 100 -39.49 29.87 26.20
C ALA A 100 -40.16 29.64 24.84
N ASP A 101 -39.68 30.35 23.81
CA ASP A 101 -40.25 30.22 22.45
C ASP A 101 -39.78 28.93 21.75
N GLU A 102 -38.56 28.47 22.05
CA GLU A 102 -37.94 27.29 21.45
C GLU A 102 -36.82 26.76 22.37
N TYR A 103 -36.58 25.46 22.31
CA TYR A 103 -35.51 24.78 23.04
C TYR A 103 -34.60 24.04 22.06
N VAL A 104 -33.33 24.39 22.05
CA VAL A 104 -32.34 23.82 21.12
C VAL A 104 -31.25 23.14 21.92
N VAL A 105 -30.99 21.86 21.63
CA VAL A 105 -29.89 21.11 22.22
C VAL A 105 -28.88 20.70 21.16
N VAL A 106 -27.60 20.99 21.41
CA VAL A 106 -26.49 20.59 20.55
C VAL A 106 -25.60 19.63 21.31
N ASP A 107 -25.57 18.37 20.86
CA ASP A 107 -24.97 17.25 21.60
C ASP A 107 -24.50 16.17 20.62
N ASP A 108 -23.40 15.49 20.97
CA ASP A 108 -22.92 14.32 20.23
C ASP A 108 -23.84 13.10 20.45
N LEU A 109 -24.50 13.01 21.60
CA LEU A 109 -25.52 12.00 21.87
C LEU A 109 -26.82 12.34 21.13
N ASP A 110 -27.46 11.32 20.57
CA ASP A 110 -28.82 11.44 20.04
C ASP A 110 -29.82 11.72 21.18
N LEU A 111 -30.43 12.90 21.12
CA LEU A 111 -31.43 13.40 22.06
C LEU A 111 -32.74 13.76 21.34
N GLY A 112 -32.92 13.34 20.09
CA GLY A 112 -34.15 13.62 19.33
C GLY A 112 -35.41 12.97 19.91
N ASP A 113 -35.27 12.08 20.90
CA ASP A 113 -36.37 11.50 21.66
C ASP A 113 -36.88 12.40 22.80
N VAL A 114 -36.17 13.47 23.15
CA VAL A 114 -36.54 14.37 24.24
C VAL A 114 -37.62 15.34 23.76
N VAL A 115 -38.84 15.11 24.24
CA VAL A 115 -40.00 15.94 23.92
C VAL A 115 -39.73 17.40 24.32
N GLU A 116 -40.13 18.34 23.47
CA GLU A 116 -39.97 19.81 23.59
C GLU A 116 -38.60 20.37 23.15
N TRP A 117 -37.60 19.52 22.88
CA TRP A 117 -36.27 19.95 22.44
C TRP A 117 -36.00 19.59 20.99
N ASP A 118 -35.51 20.55 20.21
CA ASP A 118 -34.94 20.32 18.88
C ASP A 118 -33.46 19.99 19.02
N HIS A 119 -33.11 18.74 18.72
CA HIS A 119 -31.74 18.23 18.80
C HIS A 119 -30.98 18.45 17.49
N TYR A 120 -29.73 18.84 17.63
CA TYR A 120 -28.75 18.93 16.55
C TYR A 120 -27.44 18.27 16.96
N HIS A 121 -26.78 17.62 16.03
CA HIS A 121 -25.32 17.47 16.11
C HIS A 121 -24.62 18.76 15.69
N ALA A 122 -23.36 18.94 16.07
CA ALA A 122 -22.60 20.15 15.75
C ALA A 122 -22.54 20.44 14.23
N TRP A 123 -22.36 19.40 13.41
CA TRP A 123 -22.32 19.48 11.94
C TRP A 123 -23.70 19.67 11.28
N GLU A 124 -24.79 19.68 12.06
CA GLU A 124 -26.13 20.06 11.59
C GLU A 124 -26.48 21.46 12.08
N PHE A 125 -26.08 21.78 13.31
CA PHE A 125 -26.29 23.07 13.93
C PHE A 125 -25.52 24.19 13.20
N VAL A 126 -24.24 23.98 12.90
CA VAL A 126 -23.41 24.99 12.24
C VAL A 126 -23.98 25.39 10.88
N PRO A 127 -24.29 24.46 9.95
CA PRO A 127 -24.95 24.82 8.69
C PRO A 127 -26.36 25.43 8.85
N ALA A 128 -27.11 25.06 9.89
CA ALA A 128 -28.43 25.66 10.17
C ALA A 128 -28.31 27.14 10.58
N VAL A 129 -27.33 27.47 11.42
CA VAL A 129 -26.99 28.86 11.76
C VAL A 129 -26.52 29.62 10.51
N GLU A 130 -25.64 29.03 9.70
CA GLU A 130 -25.13 29.66 8.46
C GLU A 130 -26.23 30.00 7.45
N ARG A 131 -27.27 29.15 7.36
CA ARG A 131 -28.46 29.39 6.52
C ARG A 131 -29.41 30.42 7.13
N GLY A 132 -29.12 30.92 8.33
CA GLY A 132 -29.96 31.86 9.07
C GLY A 132 -31.23 31.23 9.63
N GLU A 133 -31.26 29.90 9.74
CA GLU A 133 -32.39 29.14 10.30
C GLU A 133 -32.42 29.26 11.83
N ILE A 134 -31.25 29.41 12.45
CA ILE A 134 -31.07 29.59 13.90
C ILE A 134 -30.30 30.89 14.14
N HIS A 135 -30.92 31.83 14.86
CA HIS A 135 -30.34 33.11 15.29
C HIS A 135 -29.40 33.78 14.26
N PRO A 136 -29.95 34.34 13.15
CA PRO A 136 -29.20 34.76 11.96
C PRO A 136 -28.16 35.87 12.18
N ASP A 137 -28.13 36.48 13.36
CA ASP A 137 -27.19 37.55 13.74
C ASP A 137 -25.96 37.02 14.51
N LEU A 138 -25.78 35.69 14.64
CA LEU A 138 -24.58 35.13 15.27
C LEU A 138 -23.30 35.59 14.53
N PRO A 139 -22.28 36.10 15.26
CA PRO A 139 -21.10 36.69 14.64
C PRO A 139 -20.34 35.62 13.87
N TRP A 140 -20.13 35.86 12.59
CA TRP A 140 -19.30 34.99 11.75
C TRP A 140 -17.85 35.06 12.23
N VAL A 141 -17.39 33.99 12.88
CA VAL A 141 -15.99 33.83 13.27
C VAL A 141 -15.27 33.33 12.03
N ARG A 142 -14.53 34.23 11.37
CA ARG A 142 -13.41 33.83 10.52
C ARG A 142 -12.57 32.84 11.30
N GLU A 143 -12.17 31.74 10.66
CA GLU A 143 -11.18 30.77 11.15
C GLU A 143 -10.15 31.47 12.04
N PRO A 144 -9.81 30.91 13.22
CA PRO A 144 -8.85 31.54 14.12
C PRO A 144 -7.50 31.69 13.41
N VAL A 145 -7.22 32.89 12.90
CA VAL A 145 -5.89 33.28 12.50
C VAL A 145 -5.18 33.67 13.78
N ALA A 146 -4.39 32.73 14.32
CA ALA A 146 -3.32 33.09 15.26
C ALA A 146 -2.47 34.16 14.59
N ASP A 147 -2.21 35.26 15.31
CA ASP A 147 -1.18 36.31 15.18
C ASP A 147 -0.07 36.24 14.10
N GLY A 148 -0.37 35.80 12.88
CA GLY A 148 0.57 35.55 11.79
C GLY A 148 0.99 34.09 11.57
N GLY A 149 0.43 33.11 12.30
CA GLY A 149 0.77 31.68 12.19
C GLY A 149 -0.13 30.88 11.22
N TYR A 150 0.29 29.67 10.86
CA TYR A 150 -0.45 28.73 10.01
C TYR A 150 -1.36 27.78 10.82
N PRO A 151 -2.42 27.19 10.23
CA PRO A 151 -3.23 26.18 10.90
C PRO A 151 -2.33 25.07 11.46
N THR A 152 -2.37 24.88 12.78
CA THR A 152 -1.52 23.94 13.52
C THR A 152 -2.32 22.70 13.91
N SER A 153 -1.81 21.51 13.58
CA SER A 153 -2.47 20.23 13.92
C SER A 153 -1.92 19.59 15.20
N ALA A 154 -0.62 19.74 15.46
CA ALA A 154 0.06 19.28 16.66
C ALA A 154 1.26 20.19 16.97
N GLY A 155 1.72 20.20 18.23
CA GLY A 155 2.91 20.95 18.60
C GLY A 155 3.52 20.46 19.90
N ILE A 156 4.83 20.68 20.02
CA ILE A 156 5.66 20.23 21.13
C ILE A 156 6.54 21.37 21.65
N ILE A 157 6.74 21.39 22.97
CA ILE A 157 7.80 22.16 23.64
C ILE A 157 8.81 21.12 24.12
N PRO A 158 9.90 20.90 23.38
CA PRO A 158 10.70 19.70 23.58
C PRO A 158 11.59 19.80 24.82
N VAL A 159 11.64 18.72 25.58
CA VAL A 159 12.48 18.62 26.79
C VAL A 159 13.93 18.25 26.44
N ASP A 160 14.10 17.39 25.43
CA ASP A 160 15.42 16.99 24.92
C ASP A 160 15.36 16.53 23.46
N ALA A 161 16.47 15.98 22.96
CA ALA A 161 16.59 15.58 21.56
C ALA A 161 15.78 14.33 21.21
N ALA A 162 15.52 13.44 22.18
CA ALA A 162 14.73 12.24 21.96
C ALA A 162 13.25 12.61 21.81
N ASP A 163 12.79 13.56 22.62
CA ASP A 163 11.43 14.13 22.55
C ASP A 163 11.16 14.77 21.17
N LEU A 164 12.11 15.54 20.64
CA LEU A 164 12.05 16.07 19.27
C LEU A 164 12.05 14.97 18.21
N ALA A 165 12.90 13.95 18.36
CA ALA A 165 13.00 12.87 17.38
C ALA A 165 11.70 12.07 17.32
N GLU A 166 11.09 11.75 18.47
CA GLU A 166 9.81 11.06 18.55
C GLU A 166 8.68 11.86 17.90
N PHE A 167 8.61 13.18 18.17
CA PHE A 167 7.63 14.05 17.50
C PHE A 167 7.85 14.12 15.98
N ILE A 168 9.09 14.28 15.52
CA ILE A 168 9.38 14.34 14.07
C ILE A 168 9.04 13.01 13.39
N ASP A 169 9.30 11.88 14.03
CA ASP A 169 8.96 10.55 13.50
C ASP A 169 7.44 10.31 13.48
N GLU A 170 6.72 10.71 14.54
CA GLU A 170 5.25 10.63 14.61
C GLU A 170 4.57 11.46 13.53
N TYR A 171 5.14 12.62 13.19
CA TYR A 171 4.60 13.57 12.23
C TYR A 171 5.47 13.71 10.97
N ALA A 172 6.16 12.65 10.54
CA ALA A 172 7.04 12.66 9.38
C ALA A 172 6.32 13.07 8.08
N ASP A 173 5.02 12.78 7.99
CA ASP A 173 4.16 13.11 6.83
C ASP A 173 3.52 14.51 6.94
N ALA A 174 3.93 15.34 7.91
CA ALA A 174 3.39 16.68 8.05
C ALA A 174 3.77 17.58 6.85
N PRO A 175 2.85 18.42 6.34
CA PRO A 175 3.10 19.25 5.15
C PRO A 175 4.24 20.26 5.34
N ALA A 176 4.42 20.74 6.57
CA ALA A 176 5.49 21.64 6.97
C ALA A 176 5.56 21.72 8.51
N PHE A 177 6.61 22.36 9.01
CA PHE A 177 6.79 22.65 10.42
C PHE A 177 6.98 24.14 10.65
N GLU A 178 6.38 24.67 11.71
CA GLU A 178 6.69 25.99 12.24
C GLU A 178 7.62 25.81 13.45
N LEU A 179 8.85 26.32 13.33
CA LEU A 179 9.86 26.30 14.38
C LEU A 179 9.94 27.67 15.04
N ARG A 180 9.77 27.70 16.36
CA ARG A 180 10.08 28.85 17.21
C ARG A 180 11.29 28.55 18.06
N TYR A 181 12.30 29.42 18.02
CA TYR A 181 13.56 29.21 18.72
C TYR A 181 14.22 30.52 19.17
N ASP A 182 15.03 30.45 20.22
CA ASP A 182 15.84 31.56 20.72
C ASP A 182 17.14 31.68 19.91
N ASP A 183 17.33 32.84 19.27
CA ASP A 183 18.57 33.22 18.59
C ASP A 183 19.26 34.36 19.35
N GLU A 184 20.25 34.00 20.18
CA GLU A 184 21.03 34.93 21.00
C GLU A 184 20.17 35.89 21.86
N GLY A 185 19.08 35.40 22.44
CA GLY A 185 18.16 36.18 23.26
C GLY A 185 17.04 36.88 22.48
N SER A 186 16.85 36.56 21.20
CA SER A 186 15.73 37.02 20.37
C SER A 186 14.95 35.84 19.84
N GLU A 187 13.65 35.78 20.15
CA GLU A 187 12.72 34.78 19.60
C GLU A 187 12.60 34.94 18.08
N ARG A 188 12.73 33.83 17.35
CA ARG A 188 12.52 33.76 15.90
C ARG A 188 11.56 32.63 15.56
N THR A 189 10.74 32.87 14.54
CA THR A 189 9.84 31.88 13.95
C THR A 189 10.22 31.63 12.50
N TYR A 190 10.27 30.36 12.09
CA TYR A 190 10.57 29.94 10.73
C TYR A 190 9.63 28.83 10.26
N LEU A 191 9.18 28.93 9.01
CA LEU A 191 8.46 27.87 8.32
C LEU A 191 9.47 26.95 7.61
N LEU A 192 9.39 25.65 7.90
CA LEU A 192 10.29 24.62 7.43
C LEU A 192 9.52 23.61 6.57
N ALA A 193 10.07 23.27 5.41
CA ALA A 193 9.57 22.16 4.60
C ALA A 193 9.95 20.81 5.19
N ASP A 194 11.09 20.75 5.90
CA ASP A 194 11.59 19.52 6.51
C ASP A 194 12.50 19.85 7.70
N ILE A 195 12.66 18.88 8.60
CA ILE A 195 13.46 18.97 9.81
C ILE A 195 14.00 17.58 10.19
N SER A 196 15.25 17.52 10.65
CA SER A 196 15.82 16.27 11.16
C SER A 196 16.72 16.50 12.38
N VAL A 197 16.78 15.53 13.28
CA VAL A 197 17.64 15.59 14.46
C VAL A 197 19.06 15.16 14.09
N ILE A 198 20.06 15.97 14.45
CA ILE A 198 21.47 15.62 14.34
C ILE A 198 21.92 15.04 15.68
N GLU A 199 21.93 13.71 15.78
CA GLU A 199 22.52 13.02 16.92
C GLU A 199 24.06 13.15 16.88
N ARG A 200 24.60 13.95 17.81
CA ARG A 200 26.04 14.14 18.15
C ARG A 200 27.07 13.69 17.12
N THR A 201 27.85 14.66 16.60
CA THR A 201 29.10 14.37 15.89
C THR A 201 30.13 13.68 16.79
N VAL A 202 30.76 12.62 16.27
CA VAL A 202 31.79 11.80 16.95
C VAL A 202 33.14 12.55 17.08
N GLU A 203 33.27 13.73 16.46
CA GLU A 203 34.50 14.54 16.49
C GLU A 203 34.58 15.45 17.72
N ARG A 204 35.78 15.55 18.32
CA ARG A 204 36.01 16.34 19.53
C ARG A 204 36.32 17.81 19.21
N PRO A 205 35.75 18.75 19.99
CA PRO A 205 34.86 18.54 21.13
C PRO A 205 33.43 18.22 20.68
N ALA A 206 32.75 17.31 21.39
CA ALA A 206 31.39 16.88 21.06
C ALA A 206 30.44 18.08 21.01
N ALA A 207 29.81 18.32 19.86
CA ALA A 207 28.80 19.36 19.71
C ALA A 207 27.53 18.99 20.49
N ALA A 208 26.84 19.99 21.03
CA ALA A 208 25.50 19.80 21.61
C ALA A 208 24.53 19.30 20.52
N PRO A 209 23.50 18.50 20.87
CA PRO A 209 22.52 18.04 19.91
C PRO A 209 21.80 19.23 19.27
N ALA A 210 21.51 19.11 17.97
CA ALA A 210 20.91 20.15 17.16
C ALA A 210 19.91 19.55 16.19
N ILE A 211 18.98 20.35 15.72
CA ILE A 211 18.11 20.04 14.59
C ILE A 211 18.66 20.68 13.31
N ARG A 212 18.60 19.96 12.20
CA ARG A 212 18.81 20.48 10.85
C ARG A 212 17.47 20.97 10.32
N CYS A 213 17.41 22.22 9.92
CA CYS A 213 16.18 22.89 9.48
C CYS A 213 16.26 23.18 7.99
N TYR A 214 15.24 22.79 7.23
CA TYR A 214 15.12 23.05 5.81
C TYR A 214 13.97 24.02 5.58
N PRO A 215 14.24 25.31 5.33
CA PRO A 215 13.19 26.32 5.11
C PRO A 215 12.25 25.95 3.96
N THR A 216 10.99 26.35 4.01
CA THR A 216 10.09 26.26 2.84
C THR A 216 10.56 27.16 1.70
N SER A 217 11.02 28.37 2.03
CA SER A 217 11.55 29.32 1.05
C SER A 217 12.77 28.76 0.30
N PRO A 218 12.78 28.77 -1.05
CA PRO A 218 13.93 28.29 -1.83
C PRO A 218 15.15 29.23 -1.74
N LEU A 219 14.97 30.47 -1.28
CA LEU A 219 16.06 31.45 -1.11
C LEU A 219 16.86 31.25 0.19
N ALA A 220 16.32 30.49 1.15
CA ALA A 220 16.92 30.33 2.45
C ALA A 220 17.74 29.04 2.52
N GLU A 221 19.01 29.15 2.92
CA GLU A 221 19.88 27.99 3.10
C GLU A 221 19.48 27.16 4.33
N PRO A 222 19.65 25.82 4.29
CA PRO A 222 19.43 24.98 5.46
C PRO A 222 20.37 25.38 6.61
N PHE A 223 19.80 25.54 7.79
CA PHE A 223 20.51 25.98 8.99
C PHE A 223 20.34 24.97 10.13
N SER A 224 21.02 25.20 11.24
CA SER A 224 20.95 24.32 12.40
C SER A 224 20.65 25.10 13.67
N VAL A 225 19.75 24.55 14.48
CA VAL A 225 19.33 25.12 15.76
C VAL A 225 19.66 24.13 16.86
N ARG A 226 20.27 24.58 17.96
CA ARG A 226 20.54 23.69 19.09
C ARG A 226 19.23 23.28 19.73
N VAL A 227 19.13 22.03 20.18
CA VAL A 227 17.89 21.51 20.78
C VAL A 227 17.45 22.35 21.99
N ASP A 228 18.38 22.82 22.81
CA ASP A 228 18.10 23.66 23.98
C ASP A 228 17.67 25.10 23.64
N ALA A 229 17.75 25.49 22.37
CA ALA A 229 17.24 26.77 21.87
C ALA A 229 15.84 26.64 21.24
N VAL A 230 15.32 25.43 21.03
CA VAL A 230 13.98 25.22 20.48
C VAL A 230 12.96 25.51 21.57
N GLU A 231 12.10 26.51 21.31
CA GLU A 231 11.04 26.89 22.23
C GLU A 231 9.73 26.18 21.91
N GLN A 232 9.44 25.97 20.62
CA GLN A 232 8.29 25.23 20.15
C GLN A 232 8.52 24.71 18.74
N LEU A 233 8.02 23.51 18.45
CA LEU A 233 7.89 22.98 17.10
C LEU A 233 6.43 22.59 16.89
N SER A 234 5.84 23.04 15.79
CA SER A 234 4.44 22.76 15.44
C SER A 234 4.35 22.18 14.04
N THR A 235 3.47 21.21 13.83
CA THR A 235 3.07 20.78 12.48
C THR A 235 2.06 21.76 11.92
N VAL A 236 2.27 22.21 10.69
CA VAL A 236 1.44 23.26 10.08
C VAL A 236 1.04 22.89 8.67
N ASP A 237 -0.10 23.43 8.23
CA ASP A 237 -0.61 23.25 6.88
C ASP A 237 -0.61 24.56 6.08
N PRO A 238 0.56 25.03 5.59
CA PRO A 238 0.65 26.32 4.89
C PRO A 238 0.03 26.25 3.49
N PRO A 239 -0.50 27.36 2.95
CA PRO A 239 -1.04 27.41 1.60
C PRO A 239 0.09 27.25 0.55
N ALA A 240 -0.27 26.83 -0.67
CA ALA A 240 0.70 26.50 -1.71
C ALA A 240 1.63 27.70 -2.08
N GLU A 241 1.12 28.92 -1.94
CA GLU A 241 1.87 30.16 -2.15
C GLU A 241 3.05 30.30 -1.18
N ALA A 242 2.99 29.71 0.02
CA ALA A 242 4.09 29.78 0.99
C ALA A 242 5.38 29.12 0.48
N PHE A 243 5.25 28.11 -0.39
CA PHE A 243 6.38 27.41 -1.00
C PHE A 243 6.91 28.15 -2.23
N THR A 244 6.02 28.77 -3.01
CA THR A 244 6.32 29.25 -4.37
C THR A 244 6.50 30.76 -4.48
N ALA A 245 5.97 31.57 -3.55
CA ALA A 245 5.91 33.02 -3.68
C ALA A 245 7.29 33.70 -3.79
N ALA A 246 8.32 33.13 -3.17
CA ALA A 246 9.67 33.68 -3.18
C ALA A 246 10.51 33.25 -4.40
N ALA A 247 9.98 32.37 -5.26
CA ALA A 247 10.72 31.77 -6.36
C ALA A 247 10.68 32.64 -7.64
N GLU A 248 11.76 33.37 -7.90
CA GLU A 248 11.87 34.26 -9.05
C GLU A 248 12.57 33.58 -10.23
N THR A 249 13.59 32.76 -9.95
CA THR A 249 14.40 32.08 -10.97
C THR A 249 13.88 30.67 -11.28
N PRO A 250 14.17 30.10 -12.46
CA PRO A 250 13.81 28.71 -12.78
C PRO A 250 14.33 27.69 -11.76
N THR A 251 15.54 27.90 -11.23
CA THR A 251 16.13 27.04 -10.20
C THR A 251 15.34 27.11 -8.90
N GLU A 252 15.06 28.30 -8.38
CA GLU A 252 14.24 28.47 -7.17
C GLU A 252 12.84 27.89 -7.35
N ARG A 253 12.27 28.01 -8.55
CA ARG A 253 10.96 27.45 -8.87
C ARG A 253 10.97 25.93 -8.86
N ALA A 254 12.02 25.31 -9.39
CA ALA A 254 12.13 23.85 -9.35
C ALA A 254 12.21 23.35 -7.91
N THR A 255 13.06 23.96 -7.08
CA THR A 255 13.17 23.61 -5.66
C THR A 255 11.86 23.83 -4.91
N ALA A 256 11.16 24.94 -5.18
CA ALA A 256 9.87 25.24 -4.58
C ALA A 256 8.78 24.22 -4.98
N LEU A 257 8.74 23.85 -6.26
CA LEU A 257 7.77 22.86 -6.76
C LEU A 257 8.07 21.45 -6.25
N ARG A 258 9.34 21.06 -6.10
CA ARG A 258 9.71 19.80 -5.45
C ARG A 258 9.18 19.75 -4.02
N ARG A 259 9.50 20.76 -3.21
CA ARG A 259 9.03 20.85 -1.81
C ARG A 259 7.51 20.87 -1.72
N LEU A 260 6.84 21.59 -2.64
CA LEU A 260 5.38 21.59 -2.69
C LEU A 260 4.83 20.23 -3.11
N ALA A 261 5.47 19.49 -4.01
CA ALA A 261 5.06 18.14 -4.38
C ALA A 261 5.20 17.16 -3.20
N GLU A 262 6.29 17.26 -2.42
CA GLU A 262 6.50 16.46 -1.20
C GLU A 262 5.40 16.72 -0.15
N ALA A 263 5.00 17.98 0.02
CA ALA A 263 4.00 18.37 1.00
C ALA A 263 2.54 18.19 0.53
N LYS A 264 2.27 18.52 -0.73
CA LYS A 264 0.93 18.67 -1.33
C LYS A 264 0.94 18.37 -2.84
N PRO A 265 1.04 17.09 -3.24
CA PRO A 265 1.07 16.69 -4.66
C PRO A 265 -0.07 17.29 -5.49
N ASP A 266 -1.29 17.31 -4.94
CA ASP A 266 -2.50 17.86 -5.57
C ASP A 266 -2.41 19.35 -5.91
N ALA A 267 -1.62 20.11 -5.16
CA ALA A 267 -1.49 21.56 -5.34
C ALA A 267 -0.52 21.95 -6.47
N VAL A 268 0.30 21.01 -6.95
CA VAL A 268 1.23 21.24 -8.03
C VAL A 268 0.52 21.05 -9.38
N THR A 269 0.89 21.79 -10.41
CA THR A 269 0.41 21.50 -11.77
C THR A 269 1.52 20.83 -12.57
N VAL A 270 1.23 19.68 -13.20
CA VAL A 270 2.22 18.94 -14.00
C VAL A 270 2.88 19.84 -15.04
N SER A 271 2.09 20.67 -15.73
CA SER A 271 2.61 21.60 -16.74
C SER A 271 3.64 22.61 -16.19
N ALA A 272 3.52 23.05 -14.94
CA ALA A 272 4.51 23.93 -14.32
C ALA A 272 5.85 23.19 -14.16
N VAL A 273 5.83 21.93 -13.75
CA VAL A 273 7.02 21.08 -13.62
C VAL A 273 7.65 20.80 -15.00
N LEU A 274 6.84 20.43 -16.00
CA LEU A 274 7.35 20.12 -17.35
C LEU A 274 8.11 21.29 -17.98
N THR A 275 7.72 22.53 -17.69
CA THR A 275 8.41 23.73 -18.23
C THR A 275 9.84 23.90 -17.70
N LEU A 276 10.18 23.24 -16.59
CA LEU A 276 11.49 23.34 -15.93
C LEU A 276 12.44 22.19 -16.32
N LEU A 277 11.94 21.13 -16.95
CA LEU A 277 12.74 19.97 -17.35
C LEU A 277 13.77 20.27 -18.45
N ASP A 278 13.52 21.29 -19.30
CA ASP A 278 14.46 21.73 -20.34
C ASP A 278 15.48 22.77 -19.84
N ASN A 279 15.56 23.02 -18.52
CA ASN A 279 16.51 23.96 -17.95
C ASN A 279 17.96 23.47 -18.15
N GLN A 280 18.86 24.40 -18.46
CA GLN A 280 20.30 24.14 -18.61
C GLN A 280 20.99 23.87 -17.27
N ASN A 281 20.42 24.34 -16.16
CA ASN A 281 20.95 24.08 -14.83
C ASN A 281 20.55 22.66 -14.37
N GLU A 282 21.57 21.87 -14.02
CA GLU A 282 21.45 20.46 -13.63
C GLU A 282 20.64 20.28 -12.34
N ASP A 283 20.96 21.02 -11.28
CA ASP A 283 20.26 20.94 -9.98
C ASP A 283 18.76 21.24 -10.14
N SER A 284 18.43 22.29 -10.90
CA SER A 284 17.05 22.66 -11.21
C SER A 284 16.32 21.57 -11.99
N ARG A 285 17.01 20.86 -12.89
CA ARG A 285 16.41 19.78 -13.65
C ARG A 285 16.13 18.58 -12.75
N GLN A 286 17.05 18.26 -11.84
CA GLN A 286 16.89 17.19 -10.86
C GLN A 286 15.73 17.46 -9.91
N ASP A 287 15.63 18.68 -9.37
CA ASP A 287 14.48 19.08 -8.54
C ASP A 287 13.15 18.94 -9.31
N ALA A 288 13.12 19.33 -10.59
CA ALA A 288 11.94 19.18 -11.44
C ALA A 288 11.60 17.71 -11.74
N LEU A 289 12.60 16.85 -11.97
CA LEU A 289 12.39 15.41 -12.16
C LEU A 289 11.87 14.75 -10.89
N ARG A 290 12.43 15.09 -9.72
CA ARG A 290 11.95 14.61 -8.42
C ARG A 290 10.50 15.03 -8.18
N ALA A 291 10.17 16.29 -8.43
CA ALA A 291 8.80 16.76 -8.33
C ALA A 291 7.86 15.96 -9.24
N LEU A 292 8.23 15.75 -10.50
CA LEU A 292 7.43 14.99 -11.46
C LEU A 292 7.24 13.53 -11.02
N HIS A 293 8.28 12.89 -10.49
CA HIS A 293 8.19 11.52 -10.01
C HIS A 293 7.18 11.39 -8.87
N ILE A 294 7.21 12.29 -7.88
CA ILE A 294 6.24 12.35 -6.79
C ILE A 294 4.81 12.51 -7.32
N LEU A 295 4.61 13.39 -8.31
CA LEU A 295 3.29 13.54 -8.94
C LEU A 295 2.84 12.29 -9.68
N ALA A 296 3.77 11.54 -10.28
CA ALA A 296 3.43 10.31 -10.99
C ALA A 296 3.10 9.15 -10.03
N GLU A 297 3.69 9.10 -8.84
CA GLU A 297 3.30 8.13 -7.80
C GLU A 297 1.87 8.36 -7.29
N ASP A 298 1.42 9.62 -7.25
CA ASP A 298 0.08 10.00 -6.78
C ASP A 298 -0.98 9.97 -7.90
N ARG A 299 -0.64 10.47 -9.08
CA ARG A 299 -1.54 10.65 -10.24
C ARG A 299 -0.82 10.42 -11.57
N PRO A 300 -0.50 9.15 -11.89
CA PRO A 300 0.33 8.79 -13.06
C PRO A 300 -0.26 9.22 -14.40
N GLU A 301 -1.58 9.12 -14.57
CA GLU A 301 -2.26 9.48 -15.83
C GLU A 301 -2.03 10.94 -16.24
N ASP A 302 -1.99 11.85 -15.25
CA ASP A 302 -1.72 13.30 -15.47
C ASP A 302 -0.28 13.55 -15.97
N CYS A 303 0.64 12.63 -15.68
CA CYS A 303 2.06 12.72 -16.02
C CYS A 303 2.40 12.14 -17.41
N THR A 304 1.46 11.48 -18.09
CA THR A 304 1.64 10.97 -19.47
C THR A 304 2.20 12.00 -20.47
N PRO A 305 1.89 13.32 -20.42
CA PRO A 305 2.50 14.30 -21.32
C PRO A 305 4.02 14.46 -21.14
N ALA A 306 4.60 13.94 -20.05
CA ALA A 306 6.03 13.98 -19.80
C ALA A 306 6.84 13.00 -20.66
N ILE A 307 6.21 11.91 -21.15
CA ILE A 307 6.89 10.79 -21.82
C ILE A 307 7.85 11.24 -22.94
N PRO A 308 7.48 12.15 -23.87
CA PRO A 308 8.40 12.62 -24.92
C PRO A 308 9.60 13.40 -24.38
N ILE A 309 9.43 14.12 -23.27
CA ILE A 309 10.49 14.87 -22.60
C ILE A 309 11.44 13.90 -21.90
N LEU A 310 10.91 12.95 -21.15
CA LEU A 310 11.69 11.92 -20.44
C LEU A 310 12.50 11.07 -21.43
N ARG A 311 11.89 10.64 -22.55
CA ARG A 311 12.61 9.97 -23.64
C ARG A 311 13.83 10.78 -24.10
N SER A 312 13.62 12.07 -24.37
CA SER A 312 14.69 12.96 -24.83
C SER A 312 15.78 13.13 -23.76
N LEU A 313 15.42 13.19 -22.48
CA LEU A 313 16.37 13.30 -21.37
C LEU A 313 17.20 12.02 -21.19
N LEU A 314 16.58 10.84 -21.25
CA LEU A 314 17.24 9.55 -21.14
C LEU A 314 18.24 9.27 -22.27
N GLN A 315 18.19 10.01 -23.37
CA GLN A 315 19.17 9.90 -24.46
C GLN A 315 20.37 10.85 -24.30
N ARG A 316 20.40 11.67 -23.24
CA ARG A 316 21.47 12.65 -23.03
C ARG A 316 22.60 12.06 -22.19
N ASP A 317 23.83 12.24 -22.67
CA ASP A 317 25.03 11.83 -21.94
C ASP A 317 25.30 12.66 -20.66
N ASP A 318 24.64 13.82 -20.51
CA ASP A 318 24.83 14.75 -19.38
C ASP A 318 23.74 14.63 -18.30
N LEU A 319 22.87 13.62 -18.37
CA LEU A 319 21.87 13.38 -17.33
C LEU A 319 22.54 12.74 -16.11
N ALA A 320 22.73 13.53 -15.05
CA ALA A 320 23.43 13.09 -13.84
C ALA A 320 22.82 11.83 -13.19
N THR A 321 21.51 11.87 -12.94
CA THR A 321 20.76 10.77 -12.34
C THR A 321 19.47 10.55 -13.11
N PRO A 322 19.30 9.40 -13.80
CA PRO A 322 18.09 9.04 -14.53
C PRO A 322 17.01 8.39 -13.63
N ALA A 323 17.31 8.15 -12.35
CA ALA A 323 16.42 7.43 -11.43
C ALA A 323 15.00 8.02 -11.39
N ASP A 324 14.85 9.32 -11.18
CA ASP A 324 13.51 9.96 -11.12
C ASP A 324 12.79 9.96 -12.47
N ALA A 325 13.53 10.04 -13.58
CA ALA A 325 12.95 9.92 -14.92
C ALA A 325 12.40 8.51 -15.17
N LEU A 326 13.16 7.48 -14.78
CA LEU A 326 12.74 6.08 -14.87
C LEU A 326 11.61 5.77 -13.89
N GLY A 327 11.69 6.25 -12.64
CA GLY A 327 10.61 6.11 -11.65
C GLY A 327 9.30 6.76 -12.10
N THR A 328 9.38 7.91 -12.78
CA THR A 328 8.20 8.53 -13.41
C THR A 328 7.60 7.63 -14.49
N LEU A 329 8.43 7.10 -15.40
CA LEU A 329 7.97 6.18 -16.45
C LEU A 329 7.40 4.89 -15.86
N GLN A 330 8.00 4.39 -14.78
CA GLN A 330 7.56 3.21 -14.06
C GLN A 330 6.16 3.41 -13.47
N ALA A 331 5.91 4.53 -12.79
CA ALA A 331 4.59 4.85 -12.23
C ALA A 331 3.50 4.99 -13.31
N ILE A 332 3.84 5.58 -14.47
CA ILE A 332 2.96 5.63 -15.64
C ILE A 332 2.69 4.21 -16.16
N GLY A 333 3.73 3.40 -16.33
CA GLY A 333 3.64 2.04 -16.87
C GLY A 333 2.86 1.07 -15.98
N ASP A 334 2.90 1.25 -14.65
CA ASP A 334 2.07 0.46 -13.71
C ASP A 334 0.57 0.70 -13.93
N THR A 335 0.20 1.86 -14.48
CA THR A 335 -1.19 2.19 -14.80
C THR A 335 -1.56 1.75 -16.21
N ASP A 336 -0.74 2.09 -17.20
CA ASP A 336 -0.91 1.64 -18.59
C ASP A 336 0.47 1.35 -19.23
N PRO A 337 0.86 0.06 -19.32
CA PRO A 337 2.13 -0.33 -19.95
C PRO A 337 2.28 0.16 -21.40
N ALA A 338 1.17 0.32 -22.14
CA ALA A 338 1.20 0.72 -23.54
C ALA A 338 1.75 2.14 -23.73
N ASP A 339 1.62 3.01 -22.72
CA ASP A 339 2.13 4.38 -22.76
C ASP A 339 3.67 4.43 -22.80
N ILE A 340 4.34 3.46 -22.15
CA ILE A 340 5.80 3.41 -22.08
C ILE A 340 6.43 2.35 -23.00
N ALA A 341 5.64 1.47 -23.62
CA ALA A 341 6.14 0.36 -24.45
C ALA A 341 7.12 0.80 -25.56
N GLN A 342 6.82 1.92 -26.22
CA GLN A 342 7.68 2.50 -27.27
C GLN A 342 9.02 3.09 -26.77
N LEU A 343 9.29 3.06 -25.46
CA LEU A 343 10.54 3.50 -24.84
C LEU A 343 11.42 2.31 -24.40
N ALA A 344 11.02 1.06 -24.70
CA ALA A 344 11.76 -0.14 -24.28
C ALA A 344 13.24 -0.09 -24.68
N ASP A 345 13.56 0.39 -25.89
CA ASP A 345 14.94 0.52 -26.37
C ASP A 345 15.76 1.54 -25.56
N GLU A 346 15.19 2.69 -25.24
CA GLU A 346 15.85 3.71 -24.42
C GLU A 346 16.03 3.25 -22.97
N ILE A 347 15.04 2.58 -22.39
CA ILE A 347 15.06 2.08 -21.01
C ILE A 347 16.04 0.92 -20.87
N ARG A 348 16.14 0.04 -21.87
CA ARG A 348 17.07 -1.10 -21.90
C ARG A 348 18.51 -0.69 -21.63
N GLY A 349 18.92 0.51 -22.07
CA GLY A 349 20.26 1.05 -21.84
C GLY A 349 20.65 1.17 -20.35
N TYR A 350 19.67 1.20 -19.45
CA TYR A 350 19.85 1.40 -18.02
C TYR A 350 19.79 0.10 -17.18
N LEU A 351 19.49 -1.05 -17.79
CA LEU A 351 19.44 -2.35 -17.09
C LEU A 351 20.81 -2.82 -16.57
N GLY A 352 21.91 -2.28 -17.12
CA GLY A 352 23.27 -2.52 -16.66
C GLY A 352 23.89 -1.33 -15.92
N ALA A 353 23.07 -0.41 -15.41
CA ALA A 353 23.57 0.73 -14.66
C ALA A 353 24.28 0.28 -13.38
N ALA A 354 25.38 0.96 -13.03
CA ALA A 354 26.13 0.68 -11.80
C ALA A 354 25.44 1.25 -10.53
N ASP A 355 24.43 2.09 -10.71
CA ASP A 355 23.58 2.60 -9.63
C ASP A 355 22.37 1.66 -9.47
N ASP A 356 22.25 1.05 -8.29
CA ASP A 356 21.22 0.04 -8.01
C ASP A 356 19.80 0.61 -8.13
N THR A 357 19.60 1.89 -7.82
CA THR A 357 18.28 2.54 -7.95
C THR A 357 17.94 2.73 -9.42
N VAL A 358 18.87 3.24 -10.22
CA VAL A 358 18.69 3.39 -11.67
C VAL A 358 18.39 2.04 -12.33
N GLN A 359 19.17 1.02 -11.98
CA GLN A 359 18.98 -0.33 -12.52
C GLN A 359 17.60 -0.87 -12.14
N ARG A 360 17.22 -0.79 -10.85
CA ARG A 360 15.93 -1.29 -10.37
C ARG A 360 14.75 -0.61 -11.05
N GLU A 361 14.75 0.71 -11.18
CA GLU A 361 13.65 1.42 -11.85
C GLU A 361 13.59 1.10 -13.35
N ALA A 362 14.74 0.93 -14.01
CA ALA A 362 14.78 0.48 -15.40
C ALA A 362 14.18 -0.94 -15.57
N VAL A 363 14.55 -1.88 -14.69
CA VAL A 363 14.01 -3.25 -14.72
C VAL A 363 12.50 -3.24 -14.45
N ARG A 364 12.03 -2.42 -13.50
CA ARG A 364 10.58 -2.28 -13.23
C ARG A 364 9.80 -1.73 -14.43
N CYS A 365 10.36 -0.77 -15.16
CA CYS A 365 9.75 -0.29 -16.40
C CYS A 365 9.62 -1.41 -17.44
N ILE A 366 10.71 -2.16 -17.68
CA ILE A 366 10.71 -3.29 -18.63
C ILE A 366 9.75 -4.40 -18.15
N ALA A 367 9.64 -4.63 -16.85
CA ALA A 367 8.70 -5.58 -16.28
C ALA A 367 7.23 -5.18 -16.52
N ALA A 368 6.89 -3.89 -16.34
CA ALA A 368 5.56 -3.38 -16.68
C ALA A 368 5.27 -3.54 -18.18
N ILE A 369 6.22 -3.18 -19.05
CA ILE A 369 6.11 -3.39 -20.51
C ILE A 369 5.91 -4.87 -20.82
N ALA A 370 6.71 -5.76 -20.25
CA ALA A 370 6.61 -7.20 -20.50
C ALA A 370 5.26 -7.79 -20.08
N ASP A 371 4.61 -7.23 -19.06
CA ASP A 371 3.30 -7.68 -18.58
C ASP A 371 2.15 -7.24 -19.50
N GLY A 372 2.24 -6.04 -20.08
CA GLY A 372 1.21 -5.52 -20.99
C GLY A 372 1.44 -5.83 -22.47
N ASP A 373 2.68 -5.71 -22.94
CA ASP A 373 3.12 -5.97 -24.32
C ASP A 373 4.46 -6.74 -24.33
N PRO A 374 4.43 -8.08 -24.19
CA PRO A 374 5.64 -8.89 -24.09
C PRO A 374 6.56 -8.77 -25.32
N ALA A 375 6.02 -8.40 -26.49
CA ALA A 375 6.80 -8.30 -27.72
C ALA A 375 7.82 -7.17 -27.66
N ASP A 376 7.46 -6.04 -27.04
CA ASP A 376 8.34 -4.87 -26.90
C ASP A 376 9.46 -5.09 -25.85
N ALA A 377 9.31 -6.09 -24.98
CA ALA A 377 10.33 -6.47 -23.99
C ALA A 377 11.32 -7.54 -24.47
N VAL A 378 11.10 -8.18 -25.63
CA VAL A 378 11.93 -9.30 -26.12
C VAL A 378 13.40 -8.91 -26.24
N ASP A 379 13.70 -7.72 -26.79
CA ASP A 379 15.09 -7.29 -26.99
C ASP A 379 15.82 -6.95 -25.67
N ALA A 380 15.09 -6.88 -24.53
CA ALA A 380 15.68 -6.67 -23.21
C ALA A 380 16.11 -7.99 -22.53
N VAL A 381 15.67 -9.15 -23.03
CA VAL A 381 15.94 -10.47 -22.42
C VAL A 381 17.41 -10.71 -22.07
N PRO A 382 18.40 -10.45 -22.96
CA PRO A 382 19.80 -10.68 -22.61
C PRO A 382 20.28 -9.82 -21.42
N ALA A 383 19.81 -8.58 -21.32
CA ALA A 383 20.19 -7.69 -20.22
C ALA A 383 19.47 -8.07 -18.91
N LEU A 384 18.21 -8.51 -18.99
CA LEU A 384 17.48 -9.05 -17.84
C LEU A 384 18.14 -10.33 -17.30
N ALA A 385 18.66 -11.19 -18.18
CA ALA A 385 19.43 -12.37 -17.78
C ALA A 385 20.69 -11.96 -16.99
N THR A 386 21.43 -10.95 -17.46
CA THR A 386 22.59 -10.43 -16.71
C THR A 386 22.21 -9.86 -15.34
N VAL A 387 21.07 -9.16 -15.20
CA VAL A 387 20.57 -8.69 -13.90
C VAL A 387 20.37 -9.85 -12.92
N ILE A 388 19.88 -11.00 -13.41
CA ILE A 388 19.67 -12.21 -12.62
C ILE A 388 21.01 -12.87 -12.26
N GLU A 389 21.91 -13.02 -13.23
CA GLU A 389 23.24 -13.63 -13.04
C GLU A 389 24.09 -12.84 -12.02
N ASP A 390 24.00 -11.52 -12.06
CA ASP A 390 24.73 -10.62 -11.16
C ASP A 390 24.09 -10.52 -9.75
N GLN A 391 22.93 -11.17 -9.52
CA GLN A 391 22.18 -11.10 -8.27
C GLN A 391 21.87 -9.65 -7.84
N ALA A 392 21.58 -8.81 -8.83
CA ALA A 392 21.39 -7.38 -8.59
C ALA A 392 20.01 -7.08 -7.98
N ASP A 393 19.85 -5.88 -7.41
CA ASP A 393 18.62 -5.46 -6.71
C ASP A 393 17.35 -5.57 -7.58
N GLY A 394 17.50 -5.44 -8.91
CA GLY A 394 16.40 -5.60 -9.87
C GLY A 394 15.95 -7.05 -10.13
N LEU A 395 16.63 -8.07 -9.59
CA LEU A 395 16.41 -9.49 -9.91
C LEU A 395 14.94 -9.93 -9.82
N PRO A 396 14.16 -9.64 -8.75
CA PRO A 396 12.76 -10.07 -8.67
C PRO A 396 11.92 -9.61 -9.87
N TYR A 397 12.15 -8.38 -10.33
CA TYR A 397 11.45 -7.78 -11.46
C TYR A 397 11.96 -8.32 -12.79
N ALA A 398 13.26 -8.63 -12.91
CA ALA A 398 13.82 -9.25 -14.09
C ALA A 398 13.24 -10.66 -14.31
N VAL A 399 13.16 -11.46 -13.24
CA VAL A 399 12.52 -12.79 -13.29
C VAL A 399 11.05 -12.68 -13.65
N TYR A 400 10.32 -11.70 -13.09
CA TYR A 400 8.93 -11.45 -13.47
C TYR A 400 8.80 -11.09 -14.96
N ALA A 401 9.60 -10.15 -15.46
CA ALA A 401 9.60 -9.75 -16.86
C ALA A 401 9.86 -10.95 -17.79
N LEU A 402 10.87 -11.77 -17.51
CA LEU A 402 11.13 -13.00 -18.28
C LEU A 402 9.95 -13.99 -18.20
N SER A 403 9.28 -14.09 -17.05
CA SER A 403 8.08 -14.92 -16.89
C SER A 403 6.88 -14.42 -17.69
N CYS A 404 6.80 -13.12 -18.00
CA CYS A 404 5.78 -12.57 -18.90
C CYS A 404 6.17 -12.79 -20.37
N VAL A 405 7.41 -12.49 -20.76
CA VAL A 405 7.91 -12.73 -22.12
C VAL A 405 7.79 -14.20 -22.53
N THR A 406 8.10 -15.15 -21.64
CA THR A 406 7.95 -16.60 -21.92
C THR A 406 6.52 -17.06 -22.20
N GLN A 407 5.49 -16.27 -21.88
CA GLN A 407 4.10 -16.65 -22.19
C GLN A 407 3.84 -16.68 -23.70
N GLU A 408 4.48 -15.78 -24.45
CA GLU A 408 4.30 -15.65 -25.91
C GLU A 408 5.58 -15.99 -26.69
N PHE A 409 6.75 -15.78 -26.09
CA PHE A 409 8.06 -15.90 -26.74
C PHE A 409 9.04 -16.79 -25.94
N PRO A 410 8.72 -18.07 -25.68
CA PRO A 410 9.59 -18.96 -24.92
C PRO A 410 10.98 -19.14 -25.55
N GLU A 411 11.06 -19.26 -26.89
CA GLU A 411 12.34 -19.38 -27.61
C GLU A 411 13.26 -18.16 -27.41
N ALA A 412 12.69 -16.96 -27.23
CA ALA A 412 13.48 -15.76 -27.01
C ALA A 412 14.16 -15.75 -25.63
N VAL A 413 13.53 -16.39 -24.63
CA VAL A 413 14.01 -16.45 -23.24
C VAL A 413 14.87 -17.68 -22.97
N GLU A 414 14.86 -18.68 -23.87
CA GLU A 414 15.70 -19.87 -23.77
C GLU A 414 17.17 -19.61 -23.39
N PRO A 415 17.87 -18.60 -23.94
CA PRO A 415 19.24 -18.29 -23.54
C PRO A 415 19.41 -17.95 -22.04
N ALA A 416 18.34 -17.51 -21.37
CA ALA A 416 18.32 -17.18 -19.94
C ALA A 416 17.93 -18.37 -19.04
N ALA A 417 17.73 -19.57 -19.60
CA ALA A 417 17.28 -20.74 -18.84
C ALA A 417 18.22 -21.12 -17.68
N GLY A 418 19.53 -20.99 -17.86
CA GLY A 418 20.51 -21.23 -16.79
C GLY A 418 20.33 -20.29 -15.60
N ALA A 419 20.22 -18.99 -15.85
CA ALA A 419 19.98 -17.98 -14.81
C ALA A 419 18.65 -18.21 -14.07
N LEU A 420 17.60 -18.62 -14.78
CA LEU A 420 16.33 -19.01 -14.15
C LEU A 420 16.49 -20.27 -13.29
N GLY A 421 17.28 -21.25 -13.74
CA GLY A 421 17.63 -22.45 -12.98
C GLY A 421 18.33 -22.11 -11.65
N ASP A 422 19.30 -21.20 -11.69
CA ASP A 422 20.03 -20.74 -10.49
C ASP A 422 19.07 -20.10 -9.46
N VAL A 423 18.11 -19.29 -9.92
CA VAL A 423 17.07 -18.70 -9.04
C VAL A 423 16.17 -19.76 -8.42
N ILE A 424 15.86 -20.84 -9.14
CA ILE A 424 15.04 -21.94 -8.63
C ILE A 424 15.79 -22.69 -7.51
N ALA A 425 17.07 -22.97 -7.74
CA ALA A 425 17.95 -23.71 -6.83
C ALA A 425 18.22 -22.94 -5.53
N ASP A 426 18.26 -21.61 -5.57
CA ASP A 426 18.51 -20.79 -4.38
C ASP A 426 17.26 -20.66 -3.49
N ALA A 427 17.23 -21.42 -2.40
CA ALA A 427 16.17 -21.39 -1.40
C ALA A 427 16.15 -20.11 -0.54
N THR A 428 17.12 -19.21 -0.67
CA THR A 428 17.11 -17.90 0.02
C THR A 428 16.20 -16.89 -0.68
N HIS A 429 15.88 -17.11 -1.95
CA HIS A 429 14.92 -16.27 -2.66
C HIS A 429 13.49 -16.49 -2.15
N PRO A 430 12.67 -15.42 -2.09
CA PRO A 430 11.25 -15.55 -1.77
C PRO A 430 10.50 -16.44 -2.77
N ASP A 431 9.52 -17.19 -2.27
CA ASP A 431 8.65 -18.05 -3.08
C ASP A 431 8.07 -17.39 -4.34
N PRO A 432 7.60 -16.12 -4.33
CA PRO A 432 7.10 -15.47 -5.55
C PRO A 432 8.15 -15.38 -6.66
N VAL A 433 9.42 -15.11 -6.31
CA VAL A 433 10.52 -15.03 -7.29
C VAL A 433 10.80 -16.40 -7.88
N ARG A 434 10.90 -17.43 -7.04
CA ARG A 434 11.12 -18.82 -7.46
C ARG A 434 9.94 -19.38 -8.27
N LEU A 435 8.72 -18.96 -7.95
CA LEU A 435 7.52 -19.30 -8.71
C LEU A 435 7.56 -18.70 -10.11
N ASN A 436 7.94 -17.44 -10.26
CA ASN A 436 8.10 -16.82 -11.58
C ASN A 436 9.22 -17.49 -12.38
N ALA A 437 10.34 -17.84 -11.73
CA ALA A 437 11.44 -18.54 -12.38
C ALA A 437 11.04 -19.94 -12.86
N THR A 438 10.39 -20.74 -12.01
CA THR A 438 9.86 -22.07 -12.40
C THR A 438 8.80 -21.99 -13.49
N ALA A 439 7.94 -20.97 -13.49
CA ALA A 439 6.96 -20.76 -14.55
C ALA A 439 7.63 -20.41 -15.89
N ALA A 440 8.60 -19.49 -15.87
CA ALA A 440 9.36 -19.10 -17.05
C ALA A 440 10.12 -20.29 -17.63
N LEU A 441 10.91 -20.99 -16.81
CA LEU A 441 11.68 -22.16 -17.23
C LEU A 441 10.77 -23.30 -17.69
N GLY A 442 9.65 -23.55 -16.99
CA GLY A 442 8.68 -24.58 -17.36
C GLY A 442 8.11 -24.37 -18.77
N ARG A 443 7.79 -23.13 -19.16
CA ARG A 443 7.33 -22.83 -20.54
C ARG A 443 8.41 -23.06 -21.58
N ILE A 444 9.66 -22.70 -21.28
CA ILE A 444 10.81 -22.98 -22.17
C ILE A 444 10.95 -24.49 -22.35
N VAL A 445 10.93 -25.25 -21.26
CA VAL A 445 11.04 -26.72 -21.26
C VAL A 445 9.86 -27.40 -21.97
N GLY A 446 8.65 -26.84 -21.86
CA GLY A 446 7.47 -27.33 -22.58
C GLY A 446 7.65 -27.35 -24.10
N GLU A 447 8.33 -26.35 -24.66
CA GLU A 447 8.68 -26.30 -26.09
C GLU A 447 9.99 -27.06 -26.38
N HIS A 448 11.02 -26.86 -25.55
CA HIS A 448 12.36 -27.43 -25.69
C HIS A 448 12.77 -28.27 -24.45
N PRO A 449 12.33 -29.55 -24.35
CA PRO A 449 12.56 -30.37 -23.16
C PRO A 449 14.03 -30.56 -22.75
N ALA A 450 14.96 -30.51 -23.72
CA ALA A 450 16.40 -30.65 -23.47
C ALA A 450 16.99 -29.50 -22.63
N THR A 451 16.34 -28.34 -22.60
CA THR A 451 16.82 -27.15 -21.88
C THR A 451 16.70 -27.32 -20.36
N GLY A 452 15.80 -28.20 -19.89
CA GLY A 452 15.60 -28.45 -18.46
C GLY A 452 16.57 -29.48 -17.86
N LEU A 453 17.39 -30.16 -18.67
CA LEU A 453 18.20 -31.31 -18.24
C LEU A 453 19.10 -31.01 -17.05
N ASP A 454 19.77 -29.86 -17.06
CA ASP A 454 20.72 -29.48 -16.00
C ASP A 454 20.02 -29.02 -14.70
N THR A 455 18.70 -28.82 -14.72
CA THR A 455 17.91 -28.32 -13.58
C THR A 455 17.08 -29.41 -12.88
N VAL A 456 17.10 -30.65 -13.39
CA VAL A 456 16.25 -31.74 -12.90
C VAL A 456 16.42 -31.99 -11.40
N ASP A 457 17.67 -32.03 -10.92
CA ASP A 457 17.97 -32.30 -9.51
C ASP A 457 17.46 -31.16 -8.59
N ASP A 458 17.67 -29.90 -8.99
CA ASP A 458 17.22 -28.73 -8.24
C ASP A 458 15.70 -28.62 -8.20
N VAL A 459 15.04 -28.89 -9.34
CA VAL A 459 13.58 -28.88 -9.45
C VAL A 459 12.95 -30.04 -8.66
N ALA A 460 13.57 -31.22 -8.64
CA ALA A 460 13.13 -32.35 -7.82
C ALA A 460 13.17 -32.02 -6.32
N GLY A 461 14.11 -31.18 -5.89
CA GLY A 461 14.16 -30.63 -4.53
C GLY A 461 12.94 -29.78 -4.13
N LEU A 462 12.02 -29.47 -5.05
CA LEU A 462 10.80 -28.70 -4.79
C LEU A 462 9.54 -29.56 -4.68
N PHE A 463 9.65 -30.88 -4.80
CA PHE A 463 8.50 -31.78 -4.72
C PHE A 463 7.83 -31.79 -3.35
N ASP A 464 8.53 -31.41 -2.28
CA ASP A 464 7.99 -31.28 -0.93
C ASP A 464 7.78 -29.82 -0.50
N ALA A 465 7.94 -28.84 -1.40
CA ALA A 465 7.78 -27.43 -1.08
C ALA A 465 6.39 -27.14 -0.51
N ASP A 466 6.34 -26.38 0.59
CA ASP A 466 5.08 -25.99 1.26
C ASP A 466 4.14 -25.23 0.31
N ASN A 467 4.72 -24.38 -0.53
CA ASN A 467 3.98 -23.65 -1.54
C ASN A 467 3.55 -24.55 -2.70
N ARG A 468 2.26 -24.92 -2.68
CA ARG A 468 1.65 -25.78 -3.69
C ARG A 468 1.88 -25.32 -5.13
N LYS A 469 1.91 -24.01 -5.41
CA LYS A 469 2.11 -23.52 -6.78
C LYS A 469 3.54 -23.80 -7.24
N LEU A 470 4.52 -23.55 -6.37
CA LEU A 470 5.92 -23.83 -6.64
C LEU A 470 6.14 -25.35 -6.86
N ARG A 471 5.59 -26.18 -5.97
CA ARG A 471 5.60 -27.64 -6.13
C ARG A 471 4.95 -28.08 -7.45
N ASN A 472 3.79 -27.53 -7.79
CA ASN A 472 3.08 -27.89 -9.02
C ASN A 472 3.87 -27.52 -10.27
N ASN A 473 4.48 -26.33 -10.31
CA ASN A 473 5.35 -25.92 -11.41
C ASN A 473 6.54 -26.89 -11.54
N ALA A 474 7.18 -27.26 -10.43
CA ALA A 474 8.31 -28.17 -10.43
C ALA A 474 7.95 -29.55 -11.01
N VAL A 475 6.86 -30.15 -10.55
CA VAL A 475 6.41 -31.47 -11.07
C VAL A 475 5.97 -31.36 -12.53
N GLY A 476 5.36 -30.24 -12.93
CA GLY A 476 4.99 -29.97 -14.32
C GLY A 476 6.21 -29.91 -15.24
N LEU A 477 7.21 -29.10 -14.88
CA LEU A 477 8.48 -28.96 -15.61
C LEU A 477 9.18 -30.31 -15.77
N ILE A 478 9.29 -31.10 -14.70
CA ILE A 478 9.86 -32.45 -14.75
C ILE A 478 9.05 -33.37 -15.67
N GLY A 479 7.73 -33.26 -15.63
CA GLY A 479 6.85 -33.97 -16.55
C GLY A 479 7.12 -33.60 -18.02
N ASP A 480 7.43 -32.34 -18.31
CA ASP A 480 7.73 -31.88 -19.66
C ASP A 480 9.11 -32.37 -20.13
N VAL A 481 10.13 -32.35 -19.27
CA VAL A 481 11.43 -33.02 -19.52
C VAL A 481 11.22 -34.50 -19.88
N ALA A 482 10.38 -35.21 -19.12
CA ALA A 482 10.09 -36.63 -19.33
C ALA A 482 9.40 -36.93 -20.67
N THR A 483 8.92 -35.93 -21.41
CA THR A 483 8.34 -36.13 -22.76
C THR A 483 9.39 -36.61 -23.77
N VAL A 484 10.66 -36.24 -23.57
CA VAL A 484 11.77 -36.60 -24.46
C VAL A 484 12.90 -37.31 -23.69
N HIS A 485 13.09 -36.97 -22.42
CA HIS A 485 14.20 -37.39 -21.58
C HIS A 485 13.70 -38.08 -20.31
N ALA A 486 12.90 -39.13 -20.46
CA ALA A 486 12.42 -39.91 -19.33
C ALA A 486 13.56 -40.56 -18.50
N ASP A 487 14.74 -40.75 -19.09
CA ASP A 487 15.92 -41.34 -18.46
C ASP A 487 16.49 -40.50 -17.32
N VAL A 488 16.44 -39.17 -17.42
CA VAL A 488 16.89 -38.28 -16.34
C VAL A 488 15.85 -38.11 -15.23
N VAL A 489 14.57 -38.39 -15.52
CA VAL A 489 13.46 -38.32 -14.55
C VAL A 489 13.27 -39.65 -13.81
N GLU A 490 13.66 -40.77 -14.43
CA GLU A 490 13.59 -42.13 -13.89
C GLU A 490 14.07 -42.28 -12.43
N PRO A 491 15.18 -41.66 -11.99
CA PRO A 491 15.64 -41.74 -10.60
C PRO A 491 14.66 -41.19 -9.56
N TYR A 492 13.75 -40.30 -9.97
CA TYR A 492 12.81 -39.59 -9.10
C TYR A 492 11.43 -40.25 -9.02
N THR A 493 11.29 -41.47 -9.58
CA THR A 493 10.00 -42.18 -9.65
C THR A 493 9.34 -42.40 -8.29
N ASP A 494 10.11 -42.72 -7.24
CA ASP A 494 9.57 -42.90 -5.89
C ASP A 494 9.09 -41.58 -5.27
N ASP A 495 9.84 -40.50 -5.45
CA ASP A 495 9.51 -39.17 -4.94
C ASP A 495 8.25 -38.63 -5.62
N ILE A 496 8.19 -38.66 -6.95
CA ILE A 496 6.98 -38.30 -7.72
C ILE A 496 5.82 -39.25 -7.38
N GLY A 497 6.11 -40.52 -7.11
CA GLY A 497 5.12 -41.51 -6.71
C GLY A 497 4.39 -41.12 -5.42
N SER A 498 5.07 -40.48 -4.47
CA SER A 498 4.46 -39.99 -3.22
C SER A 498 3.39 -38.92 -3.45
N LEU A 499 3.54 -38.16 -4.54
CA LEU A 499 2.66 -37.07 -4.94
C LEU A 499 1.34 -37.54 -5.57
N LEU A 500 1.22 -38.82 -5.92
CA LEU A 500 -0.02 -39.40 -6.47
C LEU A 500 -1.19 -39.41 -5.47
N THR A 501 -0.92 -39.24 -4.17
CA THR A 501 -1.95 -39.40 -3.12
C THR A 501 -2.17 -38.13 -2.29
N VAL A 502 -1.65 -36.98 -2.71
CA VAL A 502 -1.82 -35.73 -1.96
C VAL A 502 -3.19 -35.10 -2.22
N ASP A 503 -3.65 -34.30 -1.26
CA ASP A 503 -4.89 -33.51 -1.36
C ASP A 503 -4.68 -32.20 -2.16
N ASP A 504 -4.05 -32.32 -3.32
CA ASP A 504 -3.96 -31.25 -4.32
C ASP A 504 -4.10 -31.86 -5.71
N THR A 505 -5.21 -31.54 -6.37
CA THR A 505 -5.57 -32.13 -7.67
C THR A 505 -4.52 -31.82 -8.74
N TYR A 506 -3.96 -30.61 -8.76
CA TYR A 506 -2.92 -30.22 -9.72
C TYR A 506 -1.61 -30.98 -9.50
N THR A 507 -1.18 -31.17 -8.25
CA THR A 507 -0.04 -32.05 -7.92
C THR A 507 -0.28 -33.46 -8.46
N ARG A 508 -1.46 -34.05 -8.23
CA ARG A 508 -1.79 -35.41 -8.72
C ARG A 508 -1.82 -35.48 -10.26
N ILE A 509 -2.34 -34.45 -10.93
CA ILE A 509 -2.33 -34.35 -12.40
C ILE A 509 -0.89 -34.41 -12.92
N ASN A 510 -0.01 -33.54 -12.41
CA ASN A 510 1.36 -33.44 -12.90
C ASN A 510 2.17 -34.70 -12.57
N ALA A 511 2.04 -35.22 -11.35
CA ALA A 511 2.75 -36.43 -10.92
C ALA A 511 2.34 -37.67 -11.73
N SER A 512 1.04 -37.85 -11.96
CA SER A 512 0.54 -38.97 -12.76
C SER A 512 0.96 -38.86 -14.24
N ALA A 513 1.02 -37.65 -14.80
CA ALA A 513 1.50 -37.42 -16.15
C ALA A 513 3.00 -37.73 -16.29
N ALA A 514 3.83 -37.20 -15.39
CA ALA A 514 5.27 -37.44 -15.39
C ALA A 514 5.60 -38.93 -15.29
N LEU A 515 4.97 -39.65 -14.36
CA LEU A 515 5.19 -41.09 -14.20
C LEU A 515 4.62 -41.93 -15.36
N ALA A 516 3.53 -41.51 -16.01
CA ALA A 516 3.03 -42.19 -17.20
C ALA A 516 4.04 -42.12 -18.35
N ARG A 517 4.68 -40.95 -18.54
CA ARG A 517 5.77 -40.77 -19.52
C ARG A 517 7.00 -41.61 -19.16
N VAL A 518 7.40 -41.65 -17.89
CA VAL A 518 8.49 -42.53 -17.46
C VAL A 518 8.13 -44.00 -17.65
N ALA A 519 6.87 -44.40 -17.44
CA ALA A 519 6.43 -45.78 -17.65
C ALA A 519 6.49 -46.22 -19.13
N GLU A 520 6.41 -45.29 -20.08
CA GLU A 520 6.53 -45.57 -21.51
C GLU A 520 7.88 -46.19 -21.86
N ASP A 521 8.97 -45.61 -21.34
CA ASP A 521 10.34 -46.07 -21.61
C ASP A 521 10.89 -46.99 -20.51
N PHE A 522 10.47 -46.79 -19.26
CA PHE A 522 11.00 -47.46 -18.07
C PHE A 522 9.91 -48.12 -17.20
N PRO A 523 9.07 -49.02 -17.75
CA PRO A 523 7.92 -49.59 -17.03
C PRO A 523 8.34 -50.33 -15.75
N THR A 524 9.52 -50.98 -15.74
CA THR A 524 10.02 -51.68 -14.55
C THR A 524 10.30 -50.77 -13.35
N LYS A 525 10.58 -49.48 -13.59
CA LYS A 525 10.85 -48.49 -12.56
C LYS A 525 9.58 -47.94 -11.92
N VAL A 526 8.49 -47.88 -12.69
CA VAL A 526 7.18 -47.42 -12.24
C VAL A 526 6.31 -48.58 -11.71
N ALA A 527 6.67 -49.84 -11.98
CA ALA A 527 5.87 -51.02 -11.66
C ALA A 527 5.44 -51.14 -10.18
N SER A 528 6.26 -50.69 -9.23
CA SER A 528 5.91 -50.68 -7.80
C SER A 528 4.71 -49.78 -7.48
N LEU A 529 4.43 -48.79 -8.33
CA LEU A 529 3.36 -47.81 -8.19
C LEU A 529 2.04 -48.26 -8.84
N ALA A 530 1.98 -49.41 -9.52
CA ALA A 530 0.76 -49.95 -10.13
C ALA A 530 -0.47 -49.99 -9.18
N PRO A 531 -0.35 -50.35 -7.88
CA PRO A 531 -1.48 -50.25 -6.94
C PRO A 531 -2.02 -48.82 -6.77
N ARG A 532 -1.15 -47.80 -6.79
CA ARG A 532 -1.56 -46.40 -6.69
C ARG A 532 -2.31 -45.99 -7.95
N PHE A 533 -1.78 -46.32 -9.13
CA PHE A 533 -2.48 -46.03 -10.39
C PHE A 533 -3.84 -46.71 -10.52
N ARG A 534 -3.99 -47.96 -10.06
CA ARG A 534 -5.31 -48.61 -9.99
C ARG A 534 -6.31 -47.86 -9.12
N THR A 535 -5.85 -47.24 -8.04
CA THR A 535 -6.69 -46.40 -7.17
C THR A 535 -7.06 -45.09 -7.88
N LEU A 536 -6.14 -44.52 -8.66
CA LEU A 536 -6.36 -43.30 -9.45
C LEU A 536 -7.35 -43.47 -10.60
N LEU A 537 -7.74 -44.70 -10.97
CA LEU A 537 -8.87 -44.94 -11.88
C LEU A 537 -10.21 -44.47 -11.30
N ASP A 538 -10.26 -44.19 -9.99
CA ASP A 538 -11.41 -43.65 -9.27
C ASP A 538 -11.20 -42.19 -8.83
N ASP A 539 -10.14 -41.51 -9.31
CA ASP A 539 -9.89 -40.10 -8.94
C ASP A 539 -11.03 -39.19 -9.44
N ASP A 540 -11.39 -38.20 -8.63
CA ASP A 540 -12.45 -37.24 -8.97
C ASP A 540 -12.14 -36.46 -10.27
N HIS A 541 -10.85 -36.28 -10.60
CA HIS A 541 -10.45 -35.50 -11.75
C HIS A 541 -10.17 -36.37 -13.00
N PRO A 542 -10.81 -36.08 -14.15
CA PRO A 542 -10.70 -36.93 -15.36
C PRO A 542 -9.27 -37.02 -15.90
N VAL A 543 -8.48 -35.95 -15.83
CA VAL A 543 -7.07 -36.00 -16.29
C VAL A 543 -6.23 -36.99 -15.48
N VAL A 544 -6.47 -37.12 -14.17
CA VAL A 544 -5.75 -38.09 -13.33
C VAL A 544 -6.14 -39.52 -13.72
N ARG A 545 -7.45 -39.77 -13.92
CA ARG A 545 -7.94 -41.08 -14.40
C ARG A 545 -7.36 -41.45 -15.77
N LYS A 546 -7.33 -40.48 -16.70
CA LYS A 546 -6.72 -40.64 -18.03
C LYS A 546 -5.24 -41.04 -17.92
N ASN A 547 -4.46 -40.32 -17.11
CA ASN A 547 -3.05 -40.61 -16.90
C ASN A 547 -2.85 -41.98 -16.23
N ALA A 548 -3.73 -42.36 -15.32
CA ALA A 548 -3.71 -43.69 -14.69
C ALA A 548 -3.97 -44.82 -15.70
N CYS A 549 -4.97 -44.68 -16.58
CA CYS A 549 -5.16 -45.61 -17.70
C CYS A 549 -3.89 -45.71 -18.55
N TRP A 550 -3.28 -44.57 -18.89
CA TRP A 550 -2.07 -44.53 -19.71
C TRP A 550 -0.89 -45.27 -19.06
N ALA A 551 -0.60 -44.96 -17.79
CA ALA A 551 0.47 -45.63 -17.04
C ALA A 551 0.23 -47.14 -16.93
N LEU A 552 -0.99 -47.59 -16.58
CA LEU A 552 -1.31 -49.01 -16.44
C LEU A 552 -1.19 -49.78 -17.75
N GLY A 553 -1.51 -49.14 -18.88
CA GLY A 553 -1.30 -49.70 -20.22
C GLY A 553 0.17 -49.98 -20.51
N HIS A 554 1.07 -49.01 -20.24
CA HIS A 554 2.51 -49.21 -20.40
C HIS A 554 3.10 -50.22 -19.41
N LEU A 555 2.56 -50.29 -18.20
CA LEU A 555 2.97 -51.27 -17.19
C LEU A 555 2.51 -52.70 -17.52
N GLY A 556 1.52 -52.88 -18.41
CA GLY A 556 0.92 -54.18 -18.68
C GLY A 556 0.21 -54.77 -17.46
N ASP A 557 -0.43 -53.94 -16.63
CA ASP A 557 -1.03 -54.40 -15.36
C ASP A 557 -2.38 -55.12 -15.58
N ASP A 558 -2.31 -56.44 -15.79
CA ASP A 558 -3.47 -57.34 -15.89
C ASP A 558 -4.50 -57.16 -14.78
N THR A 559 -4.04 -56.82 -13.57
CA THR A 559 -4.93 -56.70 -12.43
C THR A 559 -5.87 -55.51 -12.55
N ALA A 560 -5.59 -54.59 -13.48
CA ALA A 560 -6.42 -53.43 -13.79
C ALA A 560 -7.50 -53.70 -14.86
N LEU A 561 -7.43 -54.80 -15.63
CA LEU A 561 -8.28 -55.03 -16.81
C LEU A 561 -9.77 -54.84 -16.54
N SER A 562 -10.32 -55.52 -15.53
CA SER A 562 -11.75 -55.42 -15.19
C SER A 562 -12.18 -54.00 -14.81
N LYS A 563 -11.30 -53.24 -14.15
CA LYS A 563 -11.58 -51.84 -13.80
C LYS A 563 -11.47 -50.94 -15.03
N LEU A 564 -10.48 -51.15 -15.89
CA LEU A 564 -10.32 -50.43 -17.15
C LEU A 564 -11.49 -50.68 -18.10
N GLU A 565 -12.03 -51.90 -18.19
CA GLU A 565 -13.25 -52.22 -18.94
C GLU A 565 -14.42 -51.38 -18.42
N THR A 566 -14.62 -51.34 -17.10
CA THR A 566 -15.66 -50.52 -16.48
C THR A 566 -15.46 -49.04 -16.83
N VAL A 567 -14.25 -48.51 -16.66
CA VAL A 567 -13.93 -47.11 -17.01
C VAL A 567 -14.19 -46.84 -18.49
N SER A 568 -13.84 -47.74 -19.39
CA SER A 568 -14.06 -47.59 -20.83
C SER A 568 -15.55 -47.50 -21.22
N GLU A 569 -16.43 -48.14 -20.46
CA GLU A 569 -17.87 -48.19 -20.72
C GLU A 569 -18.65 -47.07 -20.02
N THR A 570 -18.23 -46.69 -18.80
CA THR A 570 -19.08 -45.90 -17.89
C THR A 570 -18.50 -44.58 -17.45
N ASP A 571 -17.22 -44.28 -17.73
CA ASP A 571 -16.66 -42.98 -17.34
C ASP A 571 -17.39 -41.84 -18.06
N ASP A 572 -17.64 -40.73 -17.36
CA ASP A 572 -18.35 -39.58 -17.92
C ASP A 572 -17.51 -38.86 -19.00
N ASP A 573 -16.18 -38.91 -18.89
CA ASP A 573 -15.24 -38.23 -19.78
C ASP A 573 -14.82 -39.11 -20.97
N GLU A 574 -14.96 -38.57 -22.19
CA GLU A 574 -14.68 -39.30 -23.44
C GLU A 574 -13.19 -39.61 -23.63
N ASP A 575 -12.30 -38.71 -23.20
CA ASP A 575 -10.85 -38.92 -23.30
C ASP A 575 -10.41 -40.03 -22.34
N VAL A 576 -11.03 -40.09 -21.15
CA VAL A 576 -10.79 -41.18 -20.19
C VAL A 576 -11.24 -42.51 -20.75
N ARG A 577 -12.47 -42.61 -21.29
CA ARG A 577 -12.97 -43.84 -21.94
C ARG A 577 -12.03 -44.30 -23.05
N SER A 578 -11.62 -43.37 -23.91
CA SER A 578 -10.71 -43.63 -25.03
C SER A 578 -9.35 -44.13 -24.57
N ARG A 579 -8.79 -43.53 -23.51
CA ARG A 579 -7.50 -43.96 -22.95
C ARG A 579 -7.59 -45.31 -22.24
N ALA A 580 -8.72 -45.62 -21.59
CA ALA A 580 -8.97 -46.93 -20.99
C ALA A 580 -9.01 -48.04 -22.05
N MET A 581 -9.70 -47.82 -23.18
CA MET A 581 -9.69 -48.76 -24.31
C MET A 581 -8.27 -48.98 -24.87
N TRP A 582 -7.49 -47.91 -25.00
CA TRP A 582 -6.08 -48.02 -25.41
C TRP A 582 -5.28 -48.86 -24.42
N ALA A 583 -5.45 -48.65 -23.11
CA ALA A 583 -4.73 -49.37 -22.07
C ALA A 583 -5.06 -50.87 -22.08
N ILE A 584 -6.34 -51.24 -22.25
CA ILE A 584 -6.78 -52.63 -22.41
C ILE A 584 -6.06 -53.27 -23.59
N ALA A 585 -6.05 -52.61 -24.76
CA ALA A 585 -5.39 -53.12 -25.95
C ALA A 585 -3.87 -53.31 -25.76
N GLN A 586 -3.19 -52.42 -25.02
CA GLN A 586 -1.78 -52.59 -24.71
C GLN A 586 -1.53 -53.79 -23.79
N ILE A 587 -2.34 -53.94 -22.74
CA ILE A 587 -2.23 -55.05 -21.80
C ILE A 587 -2.47 -56.38 -22.51
N GLU A 588 -3.51 -56.48 -23.34
CA GLU A 588 -3.79 -57.68 -24.14
C GLU A 588 -2.67 -58.01 -25.14
N ALA A 589 -2.13 -57.00 -25.82
CA ALA A 589 -1.02 -57.20 -26.77
C ALA A 589 0.27 -57.69 -26.09
N ALA A 590 0.53 -57.26 -24.84
CA ALA A 590 1.66 -57.77 -24.07
C ALA A 590 1.54 -59.28 -23.74
N HIS A 591 0.33 -59.84 -23.81
CA HIS A 591 0.03 -61.25 -23.51
C HIS A 591 -0.03 -62.17 -24.75
N ASP A 592 -0.11 -61.61 -25.97
CA ASP A 592 -0.12 -62.35 -27.24
C ASP A 592 0.97 -61.80 -28.21
N PRO A 593 2.27 -62.04 -27.91
CA PRO A 593 3.41 -61.39 -28.57
C PRO A 593 3.74 -61.89 -29.98
#